data_AF-A0AAN5PYQ2-F1
#
_entry.id   AF-A0AAN5PYQ2-F1
#
_cell.length_a   1.000
_cell.length_b   1.000
_cell.length_c   1.000
_cell.angle_alpha   90.00
_cell.angle_beta   90.00
_cell.angle_gamma   90.00
#
_symmetry.space_group_name_H-M   'P 1'
#
loop_
_entity.id
_entity.type
_entity.pdbx_description
1 polymer ?
#
loop_
_entity_poly.entity_id
_entity_poly.type
_entity_poly.pdbx_seq_one_letter_code
_entity_poly.pdbx_strand_id
1 'polypeptide(L)'
;MGRLKGRAICIATDAGLMQNDFVYNHQVKQAELIVEHIELLQHQSAKDGVQALASKLMTLSPQLYVQLLCHIELKLDVLHKAIPYYAQRIPMTLSHFKWLIDFKNAVKPDYEDLIQALTRVLLQTRSLHDPIPWVNEWNDRGLQNNILQDGGPTYLREVYKLPTSRDSNPLNLGKIFEKMEFIDSKKSVGIQIIDLISSGVRRCLKKEFHDNHTAAILLGNLMIQGKHNKSPIHFISFSDESEGVLDDLTSEYVKLMIKHCKPMISNTSI
;
A
#
# COMPACT_ATOMS: atom_id res chain seq x y z
N MET A 1 1.75 -18.38 -19.76
CA MET A 1 2.27 -17.66 -18.56
C MET A 1 1.30 -17.82 -17.37
N GLY A 2 1.13 -19.03 -16.83
CA GLY A 2 0.13 -19.34 -15.78
C GLY A 2 0.69 -20.01 -14.51
N ARG A 3 2.01 -20.00 -14.32
CA ARG A 3 2.68 -20.80 -13.27
C ARG A 3 3.10 -20.00 -12.03
N LEU A 4 3.00 -18.68 -12.04
CA LEU A 4 3.34 -17.86 -10.88
C LEU A 4 2.13 -17.72 -9.96
N LYS A 5 2.28 -18.21 -8.72
CA LYS A 5 1.29 -18.01 -7.64
C LYS A 5 1.28 -16.57 -7.11
N GLY A 6 2.40 -15.85 -7.28
CA GLY A 6 2.54 -14.45 -6.91
C GLY A 6 1.73 -13.51 -7.80
N ARG A 7 1.42 -12.33 -7.26
CA ARG A 7 0.69 -11.27 -7.94
C ARG A 7 1.37 -9.93 -7.71
N ALA A 8 1.34 -9.09 -8.73
CA ALA A 8 1.82 -7.72 -8.68
C ALA A 8 0.71 -6.80 -8.16
N ILE A 9 1.12 -5.87 -7.31
CA ILE A 9 0.30 -4.76 -6.81
C ILE A 9 1.13 -3.52 -7.07
N CYS A 10 0.53 -2.52 -7.71
CA CYS A 10 1.26 -1.42 -8.29
C CYS A 10 0.63 -0.08 -7.91
N ILE A 11 1.50 0.85 -7.52
CA ILE A 11 1.17 2.26 -7.38
C ILE A 11 1.94 3.02 -8.44
N ALA A 12 1.27 3.98 -9.05
CA ALA A 12 1.87 4.87 -10.03
C ALA A 12 1.50 6.32 -9.73
N THR A 13 2.41 7.22 -10.07
CA THR A 13 2.19 8.65 -9.98
C THR A 13 2.96 9.34 -11.08
N ASP A 14 2.43 10.44 -11.60
CA ASP A 14 3.14 11.26 -12.58
C ASP A 14 3.92 12.36 -11.86
N ALA A 15 5.19 12.07 -11.58
CA ALA A 15 6.09 13.05 -10.96
C ALA A 15 6.32 14.29 -11.84
N GLY A 16 6.04 14.25 -13.16
CA GLY A 16 6.16 15.40 -14.05
C GLY A 16 5.03 16.42 -13.89
N LEU A 17 3.86 15.98 -13.41
CA LEU A 17 2.71 16.85 -13.11
C LEU A 17 2.74 17.39 -11.68
N MET A 18 3.67 16.91 -10.85
CA MET A 18 3.81 17.33 -9.46
C MET A 18 4.66 18.58 -9.36
N GLN A 19 4.02 19.75 -9.27
CA GLN A 19 4.74 20.97 -8.92
C GLN A 19 5.25 20.86 -7.48
N ASN A 20 6.52 21.19 -7.25
CA ASN A 20 7.17 21.04 -5.96
C ASN A 20 6.43 21.78 -4.83
N ASP A 21 5.81 22.92 -5.13
CA ASP A 21 5.08 23.73 -4.15
C ASP A 21 3.83 23.00 -3.64
N PHE A 22 3.08 22.30 -4.50
CA PHE A 22 1.94 21.49 -4.06
C PHE A 22 2.37 20.35 -3.14
N VAL A 23 3.44 19.64 -3.53
CA VAL A 23 4.00 18.54 -2.74
C VAL A 23 4.48 19.05 -1.39
N TYR A 24 5.17 20.19 -1.37
CA TYR A 24 5.66 20.82 -0.14
C TYR A 24 4.52 21.29 0.76
N ASN A 25 3.49 21.95 0.20
CA ASN A 25 2.32 22.39 0.96
C ASN A 25 1.58 21.20 1.57
N HIS A 26 1.43 20.10 0.82
CA HIS A 26 0.87 18.86 1.35
C HIS A 26 1.75 18.28 2.47
N GLN A 27 3.07 18.29 2.32
CA GLN A 27 4.03 17.84 3.34
C GLN A 27 3.93 18.65 4.64
N VAL A 28 3.89 20.00 4.53
CA VAL A 28 3.65 20.90 5.67
C VAL A 28 2.33 20.55 6.35
N LYS A 29 1.25 20.39 5.57
CA LYS A 29 -0.05 20.09 6.15
C LYS A 29 -0.08 18.76 6.89
N GLN A 30 0.59 17.73 6.36
CA GLN A 30 0.72 16.45 7.07
C GLN A 30 1.53 16.58 8.35
N ALA A 31 2.61 17.38 8.37
CA ALA A 31 3.39 17.61 9.58
C ALA A 31 2.57 18.34 10.66
N GLU A 32 1.74 19.31 10.28
CA GLU A 32 0.79 19.99 11.19
C GLU A 32 -0.21 19.00 11.78
N LEU A 33 -0.83 18.15 10.95
CA LEU A 33 -1.81 17.15 11.39
C LEU A 33 -1.22 16.13 12.37
N ILE A 34 0.07 15.78 12.24
CA ILE A 34 0.76 14.89 13.17
C ILE A 34 0.81 15.50 14.58
N VAL A 35 1.01 16.82 14.70
CA VAL A 35 1.16 17.50 15.99
C VAL A 35 -0.13 18.18 16.49
N GLU A 36 -1.19 18.23 15.69
CA GLU A 36 -2.44 18.95 15.97
C GLU A 36 -3.01 18.66 17.37
N HIS A 37 -2.94 17.40 17.80
CA HIS A 37 -3.51 16.93 19.05
C HIS A 37 -2.45 16.56 20.10
N ILE A 38 -1.22 17.09 19.98
CA ILE A 38 -0.09 16.73 20.86
C ILE A 38 -0.38 16.98 22.35
N GLU A 39 -1.22 17.98 22.67
CA GLU A 39 -1.56 18.30 24.06
C GLU A 39 -2.46 17.25 24.72
N LEU A 40 -3.12 16.38 23.95
CA LEU A 40 -3.90 15.26 24.50
C LEU A 40 -3.01 14.11 25.00
N LEU A 41 -1.72 14.10 24.66
CA LEU A 41 -0.77 13.07 25.09
C LEU A 41 -0.37 13.29 26.55
N GLN A 42 -0.51 12.25 27.37
CA GLN A 42 -0.23 12.33 28.81
C GLN A 42 1.27 12.31 29.15
N HIS A 43 2.10 11.67 28.32
CA HIS A 43 3.52 11.47 28.59
C HIS A 43 4.39 12.38 27.74
N GLN A 44 5.37 13.05 28.37
CA GLN A 44 6.32 13.92 27.67
C GLN A 44 7.08 13.17 26.57
N SER A 45 7.50 11.93 26.83
CA SER A 45 8.17 11.10 25.82
C SER A 45 7.31 10.84 24.57
N ALA A 46 5.98 10.76 24.72
CA ALA A 46 5.07 10.63 23.59
C ALA A 46 4.96 11.94 22.81
N LYS A 47 4.90 13.09 23.51
CA LYS A 47 4.93 14.42 22.89
C LYS A 47 6.21 14.61 22.08
N ASP A 48 7.36 14.33 22.69
CA ASP A 48 8.67 14.43 22.05
C ASP A 48 8.76 13.53 20.81
N GLY A 49 8.24 12.31 20.89
CA GLY A 49 8.20 11.37 19.77
C GLY A 49 7.37 11.87 18.57
N VAL A 50 6.19 12.44 18.84
CA VAL A 50 5.31 13.00 17.79
C VAL A 50 5.94 14.23 17.14
N GLN A 51 6.56 15.13 17.93
CA GLN A 51 7.29 16.28 17.40
C GLN A 51 8.53 15.88 16.59
N ALA A 52 9.29 14.89 17.06
CA ALA A 52 10.43 14.35 16.32
C ALA A 52 9.98 13.76 14.98
N LEU A 53 8.84 13.05 14.95
CA LEU A 53 8.28 12.48 13.73
C LEU A 53 7.88 13.55 12.71
N ALA A 54 7.15 14.59 13.14
CA ALA A 54 6.77 15.70 12.29
C ALA A 54 7.98 16.47 11.75
N SER A 55 8.97 16.73 12.62
CA SER A 55 10.23 17.38 12.23
C SER A 55 10.99 16.55 11.20
N LYS A 56 11.08 15.22 11.41
CA LYS A 56 11.76 14.31 10.48
C LYS A 56 11.06 14.27 9.12
N LEU A 57 9.72 14.27 9.10
CA LEU A 57 8.94 14.37 7.87
C LEU A 57 9.33 15.61 7.06
N MET A 58 9.50 16.76 7.71
CA MET A 58 9.87 18.03 7.07
C MET A 58 11.30 18.07 6.51
N THR A 59 12.18 17.13 6.87
CA THR A 59 13.53 17.05 6.32
C THR A 59 13.61 16.29 4.98
N LEU A 60 12.52 15.63 4.57
CA LEU A 60 12.47 14.93 3.28
C LEU A 60 12.43 15.93 2.12
N SER A 61 13.18 15.64 1.06
CA SER A 61 12.98 16.32 -0.22
C SER A 61 11.59 15.97 -0.78
N PRO A 62 11.01 16.82 -1.66
CA PRO A 62 9.73 16.53 -2.29
C PRO A 62 9.67 15.14 -2.93
N GLN A 63 10.75 14.69 -3.58
CA GLN A 63 10.80 13.36 -4.20
C GLN A 63 10.75 12.23 -3.17
N LEU A 64 11.51 12.34 -2.07
CA LEU A 64 11.49 11.33 -1.00
C LEU A 64 10.14 11.32 -0.28
N TYR A 65 9.49 12.46 -0.16
CA TYR A 65 8.15 12.56 0.41
C TYR A 65 7.09 11.88 -0.48
N VAL A 66 7.10 12.13 -1.79
CA VAL A 66 6.22 11.40 -2.75
C VAL A 66 6.48 9.90 -2.69
N GLN A 67 7.75 9.48 -2.62
CA GLN A 67 8.13 8.08 -2.49
C GLN A 67 7.59 7.46 -1.19
N LEU A 68 7.69 8.17 -0.06
CA LEU A 68 7.14 7.74 1.23
C LEU A 68 5.64 7.49 1.14
N LEU A 69 4.88 8.42 0.54
CA LEU A 69 3.44 8.27 0.37
C LEU A 69 3.09 7.09 -0.54
N CYS A 70 3.80 6.93 -1.66
CA CYS A 70 3.63 5.78 -2.54
C CYS A 70 3.89 4.45 -1.81
N HIS A 71 4.91 4.39 -0.93
CA HIS A 71 5.18 3.19 -0.14
C HIS A 71 4.06 2.88 0.86
N ILE A 72 3.49 3.89 1.52
CA ILE A 72 2.41 3.72 2.48
C ILE A 72 1.14 3.23 1.77
N GLU A 73 0.76 3.90 0.69
CA GLU A 73 -0.39 3.52 -0.12
C GLU A 73 -0.20 2.12 -0.74
N LEU A 74 1.02 1.76 -1.16
CA LEU A 74 1.30 0.42 -1.69
C LEU A 74 1.08 -0.66 -0.63
N LYS A 75 1.51 -0.41 0.61
CA LYS A 75 1.29 -1.34 1.72
C LYS A 75 -0.21 -1.48 2.04
N LEU A 76 -0.97 -0.39 2.00
CA LEU A 76 -2.44 -0.46 2.13
C LEU A 76 -3.05 -1.31 1.02
N ASP A 77 -2.68 -1.04 -0.22
CA ASP A 77 -3.24 -1.70 -1.39
C ASP A 77 -2.87 -3.20 -1.40
N VAL A 78 -1.68 -3.56 -0.87
CA VAL A 78 -1.32 -4.95 -0.59
C VAL A 78 -2.31 -5.61 0.35
N LEU A 79 -2.64 -4.99 1.49
CA LEU A 79 -3.61 -5.57 2.42
C LEU A 79 -5.01 -5.67 1.79
N HIS A 80 -5.45 -4.62 1.11
CA HIS A 80 -6.79 -4.56 0.50
C HIS A 80 -6.99 -5.54 -0.64
N LYS A 81 -5.95 -5.86 -1.42
CA LYS A 81 -6.06 -6.79 -2.55
C LYS A 81 -5.60 -8.19 -2.19
N ALA A 82 -4.46 -8.34 -1.52
CA ALA A 82 -3.85 -9.64 -1.28
C ALA A 82 -4.64 -10.46 -0.26
N ILE A 83 -5.15 -9.86 0.82
CA ILE A 83 -5.91 -10.58 1.84
C ILE A 83 -7.15 -11.23 1.22
N PRO A 84 -8.10 -10.49 0.61
CA PRO A 84 -9.25 -11.11 -0.04
C PRO A 84 -8.84 -12.11 -1.12
N TYR A 85 -7.83 -11.77 -1.92
CA TYR A 85 -7.43 -12.62 -3.04
C TYR A 85 -6.89 -13.98 -2.59
N TYR A 86 -5.98 -14.01 -1.61
CA TYR A 86 -5.33 -15.23 -1.14
C TYR A 86 -6.19 -15.99 -0.12
N ALA A 87 -7.01 -15.33 0.69
CA ALA A 87 -7.93 -15.99 1.61
C ALA A 87 -8.88 -16.99 0.89
N GLN A 88 -9.25 -16.68 -0.35
CA GLN A 88 -10.13 -17.54 -1.15
C GLN A 88 -9.40 -18.61 -1.97
N ARG A 89 -8.07 -18.49 -2.13
CA ARG A 89 -7.32 -19.27 -3.14
C ARG A 89 -6.22 -20.11 -2.52
N ILE A 90 -5.41 -19.51 -1.65
CA ILE A 90 -4.27 -20.16 -0.99
C ILE A 90 -4.16 -19.56 0.43
N PRO A 91 -5.11 -19.87 1.34
CA PRO A 91 -5.24 -19.19 2.62
C PRO A 91 -3.93 -19.16 3.43
N MET A 92 -3.18 -20.27 3.41
CA MET A 92 -1.93 -20.41 4.15
C MET A 92 -0.84 -19.41 3.74
N THR A 93 -0.94 -18.78 2.56
CA THR A 93 -0.05 -17.66 2.16
C THR A 93 -0.14 -16.48 3.13
N LEU A 94 -1.28 -16.29 3.80
CA LEU A 94 -1.51 -15.19 4.75
C LEU A 94 -0.99 -15.47 6.17
N SER A 95 -0.39 -16.63 6.42
CA SER A 95 0.13 -17.01 7.75
C SER A 95 1.40 -16.27 8.14
N HIS A 96 2.18 -15.84 7.15
CA HIS A 96 3.46 -15.19 7.37
C HIS A 96 3.64 -14.03 6.39
N PHE A 97 3.78 -12.83 6.94
CA PHE A 97 4.13 -11.64 6.17
C PHE A 97 5.63 -11.40 6.27
N LYS A 98 6.28 -11.25 5.12
CA LYS A 98 7.68 -10.86 5.00
C LYS A 98 7.81 -9.78 3.93
N TRP A 99 8.31 -8.61 4.31
CA TRP A 99 8.47 -7.46 3.43
C TRP A 99 9.94 -7.36 3.03
N LEU A 100 10.22 -7.64 1.76
CA LEU A 100 11.54 -7.46 1.18
C LEU A 100 11.51 -6.18 0.36
N ILE A 101 12.34 -5.22 0.72
CA ILE A 101 12.39 -3.91 0.06
C ILE A 101 13.75 -3.78 -0.63
N ASP A 102 13.73 -3.41 -1.90
CA ASP A 102 14.98 -3.19 -2.63
C ASP A 102 15.69 -1.96 -2.10
N PHE A 103 16.94 -2.16 -1.70
CA PHE A 103 17.77 -1.13 -1.13
C PHE A 103 18.68 -0.56 -2.21
N LYS A 104 18.24 0.54 -2.84
CA LYS A 104 18.97 1.16 -3.96
C LYS A 104 20.03 2.20 -3.55
N ASN A 105 20.14 2.63 -2.28
CA ASN A 105 21.13 3.64 -1.87
C ASN A 105 21.57 3.52 -0.40
N ALA A 106 22.88 3.36 -0.18
CA ALA A 106 23.56 3.12 1.10
C ALA A 106 23.52 4.25 2.16
N VAL A 107 22.65 5.26 2.06
CA VAL A 107 22.91 6.56 2.72
C VAL A 107 21.81 7.10 3.66
N LYS A 108 20.63 6.48 3.83
CA LYS A 108 19.63 7.09 4.75
C LYS A 108 18.90 6.10 5.66
N PRO A 109 19.55 5.64 6.75
CA PRO A 109 18.85 5.01 7.90
C PRO A 109 17.63 5.82 8.34
N ASP A 110 17.73 7.16 8.24
CA ASP A 110 16.66 8.06 8.61
C ASP A 110 15.35 7.89 7.82
N TYR A 111 15.45 7.56 6.53
CA TYR A 111 14.27 7.35 5.69
C TYR A 111 13.58 6.02 6.03
N GLU A 112 14.36 4.98 6.34
CA GLU A 112 13.84 3.67 6.72
C GLU A 112 13.09 3.74 8.05
N ASP A 113 13.69 4.37 9.06
CA ASP A 113 13.06 4.59 10.36
C ASP A 113 11.77 5.39 10.23
N LEU A 114 11.79 6.43 9.39
CA LEU A 114 10.62 7.26 9.12
C LEU A 114 9.50 6.46 8.44
N ILE A 115 9.82 5.64 7.43
CA ILE A 115 8.84 4.74 6.80
C ILE A 115 8.26 3.80 7.85
N GLN A 116 9.10 3.15 8.66
CA GLN A 116 8.62 2.17 9.63
C GLN A 116 7.68 2.81 10.66
N ALA A 117 8.05 3.98 11.19
CA ALA A 117 7.23 4.73 12.13
C ALA A 117 5.90 5.18 11.51
N LEU A 118 5.96 5.87 10.36
CA LEU A 118 4.77 6.44 9.72
C LEU A 118 3.84 5.37 9.16
N THR A 119 4.38 4.28 8.61
CA THR A 119 3.57 3.18 8.07
C THR A 119 2.60 2.68 9.14
N ARG A 120 3.06 2.38 10.35
CA ARG A 120 2.20 1.81 11.39
C ARG A 120 1.04 2.74 11.76
N VAL A 121 1.36 4.01 11.99
CA VAL A 121 0.37 5.03 12.40
C VAL A 121 -0.63 5.28 11.27
N LEU A 122 -0.14 5.53 10.06
CA LEU A 122 -1.01 5.88 8.93
C LEU A 122 -1.84 4.68 8.47
N LEU A 123 -1.30 3.46 8.49
CA LEU A 123 -2.08 2.27 8.18
C LEU A 123 -3.23 2.07 9.18
N GLN A 124 -2.98 2.29 10.47
CA GLN A 124 -4.03 2.19 11.48
C GLN A 124 -5.12 3.23 11.24
N THR A 125 -4.76 4.51 11.09
CA THR A 125 -5.73 5.58 10.81
C THR A 125 -6.53 5.31 9.54
N ARG A 126 -5.86 4.88 8.46
CA ARG A 126 -6.53 4.53 7.20
C ARG A 126 -7.46 3.34 7.35
N SER A 127 -7.06 2.30 8.09
CA SER A 127 -7.90 1.12 8.33
C SER A 127 -9.15 1.42 9.17
N LEU A 128 -9.16 2.49 9.97
CA LEU A 128 -10.35 2.96 10.69
C LEU A 128 -11.36 3.62 9.75
N HIS A 129 -10.89 4.28 8.67
CA HIS A 129 -11.75 4.97 7.70
C HIS A 129 -12.16 4.10 6.51
N ASP A 130 -11.25 3.28 5.98
CA ASP A 130 -11.51 2.28 4.94
C ASP A 130 -10.99 0.92 5.43
N PRO A 131 -11.84 0.16 6.15
CA PRO A 131 -11.46 -1.15 6.66
C PRO A 131 -11.12 -2.12 5.52
N ILE A 132 -10.12 -2.96 5.77
CA ILE A 132 -9.73 -4.02 4.83
C ILE A 132 -10.94 -4.91 4.58
N PRO A 133 -11.31 -5.17 3.30
CA PRO A 133 -12.46 -5.99 2.97
C PRO A 133 -12.37 -7.36 3.62
N TRP A 134 -13.34 -7.65 4.49
CA TRP A 134 -13.58 -8.96 5.05
C TRP A 134 -14.77 -9.56 4.32
N VAL A 135 -14.63 -10.76 3.78
CA VAL A 135 -15.79 -11.46 3.20
C VAL A 135 -16.17 -12.57 4.15
N ASN A 136 -17.46 -12.61 4.44
CA ASN A 136 -18.06 -13.60 5.31
C ASN A 136 -17.90 -14.99 4.67
N GLU A 137 -17.77 -16.05 5.48
CA GLU A 137 -17.61 -17.46 5.05
C GLU A 137 -16.20 -17.90 4.60
N TRP A 138 -15.15 -17.12 4.86
CA TRP A 138 -13.77 -17.48 4.49
C TRP A 138 -13.10 -18.52 5.39
N ASN A 139 -12.09 -19.19 4.81
CA ASN A 139 -11.08 -19.92 5.56
C ASN A 139 -10.04 -18.93 6.12
N ASP A 140 -10.30 -18.44 7.32
CA ASP A 140 -9.42 -17.52 8.04
C ASP A 140 -8.20 -18.20 8.69
N ARG A 141 -8.02 -19.53 8.54
CA ARG A 141 -6.91 -20.29 9.16
C ARG A 141 -5.55 -19.69 8.83
N GLY A 142 -5.42 -19.13 7.63
CA GLY A 142 -4.22 -18.42 7.22
C GLY A 142 -3.93 -17.16 8.04
N LEU A 143 -4.94 -16.45 8.54
CA LEU A 143 -4.78 -15.18 9.25
C LEU A 143 -4.75 -15.30 10.76
N GLN A 144 -5.06 -16.47 11.35
CA GLN A 144 -5.19 -16.66 12.81
C GLN A 144 -4.01 -16.10 13.62
N ASN A 145 -2.78 -16.26 13.12
CA ASN A 145 -1.56 -15.75 13.79
C ASN A 145 -1.42 -14.22 13.74
N ASN A 146 -2.14 -13.57 12.82
CA ASN A 146 -2.09 -12.15 12.49
C ASN A 146 -3.34 -11.40 12.94
N ILE A 147 -4.17 -12.00 13.78
CA ILE A 147 -5.39 -11.42 14.34
C ILE A 147 -5.17 -11.13 15.84
N LEU A 148 -5.75 -10.03 16.34
CA LEU A 148 -5.79 -9.69 17.76
C LEU A 148 -6.95 -10.44 18.43
N GLN A 149 -6.63 -11.49 19.19
CA GLN A 149 -7.60 -12.40 19.80
C GLN A 149 -8.48 -11.73 20.88
N ASP A 150 -7.98 -10.66 21.52
CA ASP A 150 -8.70 -9.91 22.55
C ASP A 150 -9.47 -8.69 22.01
N GLY A 151 -9.63 -8.61 20.69
CA GLY A 151 -10.44 -7.56 20.05
C GLY A 151 -9.76 -6.20 19.88
N GLY A 152 -8.51 -6.06 20.31
CA GLY A 152 -7.72 -4.83 20.17
C GLY A 152 -8.01 -3.77 21.26
N PRO A 153 -7.35 -2.61 21.20
CA PRO A 153 -7.40 -1.61 22.27
C PRO A 153 -8.79 -0.99 22.46
N THR A 154 -9.28 -0.93 23.70
CA THR A 154 -10.62 -0.43 24.03
C THR A 154 -10.80 1.05 23.70
N TYR A 155 -9.78 1.88 23.96
CA TYR A 155 -9.85 3.32 23.69
C TYR A 155 -10.16 3.66 22.21
N LEU A 156 -9.64 2.86 21.27
CA LEU A 156 -9.95 3.06 19.84
C LEU A 156 -11.40 2.72 19.53
N ARG A 157 -11.94 1.66 20.16
CA ARG A 157 -13.33 1.26 19.96
C ARG A 157 -14.28 2.32 20.49
N GLU A 158 -13.98 2.92 21.63
CA GLU A 158 -14.78 3.97 22.24
C GLU A 158 -14.76 5.26 21.40
N VAL A 159 -13.57 5.72 21.00
CA VAL A 159 -13.40 6.96 20.22
C VAL A 159 -14.00 6.83 18.82
N TYR A 160 -13.73 5.73 18.13
CA TYR A 160 -14.17 5.52 16.74
C TYR A 160 -15.47 4.73 16.62
N LYS A 161 -16.12 4.40 17.74
CA LYS A 161 -17.39 3.64 17.81
C LYS A 161 -17.35 2.35 16.99
N LEU A 162 -16.24 1.60 17.11
CA LEU A 162 -16.04 0.37 16.35
C LEU A 162 -16.97 -0.74 16.82
N PRO A 163 -17.44 -1.65 15.94
CA PRO A 163 -18.31 -2.76 16.31
C PRO A 163 -17.69 -3.69 17.36
N THR A 164 -18.50 -4.16 18.31
CA THR A 164 -18.09 -5.06 19.41
C THR A 164 -18.22 -6.55 19.06
N SER A 165 -18.57 -6.90 17.81
CA SER A 165 -18.78 -8.30 17.41
C SER A 165 -17.51 -9.14 17.58
N ARG A 166 -17.66 -10.35 18.14
CA ARG A 166 -16.57 -11.32 18.34
C ARG A 166 -16.00 -11.84 17.03
N ASP A 167 -16.79 -11.78 15.96
CA ASP A 167 -16.44 -12.23 14.60
C ASP A 167 -15.59 -11.22 13.82
N SER A 168 -15.25 -10.07 14.42
CA SER A 168 -14.47 -9.01 13.80
C SER A 168 -13.21 -8.70 14.61
N ASN A 169 -12.40 -9.73 14.89
CA ASN A 169 -11.11 -9.49 15.52
C ASN A 169 -10.19 -8.71 14.55
N PRO A 170 -9.61 -7.58 14.98
CA PRO A 170 -8.81 -6.74 14.10
C PRO A 170 -7.49 -7.42 13.73
N LEU A 171 -6.96 -7.06 12.56
CA LEU A 171 -5.63 -7.49 12.15
C LEU A 171 -4.57 -6.85 13.06
N ASN A 172 -3.58 -7.66 13.44
CA ASN A 172 -2.39 -7.21 14.13
C ASN A 172 -1.39 -6.63 13.11
N LEU A 173 -1.54 -5.34 12.80
CA LEU A 173 -0.62 -4.63 11.89
C LEU A 173 0.83 -4.70 12.38
N GLY A 174 1.06 -4.73 13.69
CA GLY A 174 2.39 -4.91 14.28
C GLY A 174 3.07 -6.18 13.79
N LYS A 175 2.38 -7.32 13.84
CA LYS A 175 2.87 -8.62 13.31
C LYS A 175 3.01 -8.61 11.80
N ILE A 176 2.04 -8.05 11.07
CA ILE A 176 2.05 -8.01 9.60
C ILE A 176 3.28 -7.26 9.08
N PHE A 177 3.69 -6.16 9.73
CA PHE A 177 4.83 -5.34 9.32
C PHE A 177 6.09 -5.56 10.17
N GLU A 178 6.13 -6.60 11.00
CA GLU A 178 7.26 -6.88 11.89
C GLU A 178 8.53 -7.23 11.10
N LYS A 179 8.40 -8.13 10.11
CA LYS A 179 9.53 -8.65 9.33
C LYS A 179 9.73 -7.84 8.06
N MET A 180 10.45 -6.74 8.20
CA MET A 180 10.87 -5.87 7.08
C MET A 180 12.39 -5.94 6.91
N GLU A 181 12.84 -6.32 5.73
CA GLU A 181 14.25 -6.46 5.39
C GLU A 181 14.57 -5.63 4.14
N PHE A 182 15.60 -4.80 4.24
CA PHE A 182 16.18 -4.06 3.12
C PHE A 182 17.29 -4.92 2.51
N ILE A 183 17.14 -5.30 1.24
CA ILE A 183 18.01 -6.28 0.58
C ILE A 183 18.52 -5.73 -0.75
N ASP A 184 19.77 -6.02 -1.06
CA ASP A 184 20.35 -5.81 -2.39
C ASP A 184 19.66 -6.73 -3.42
N SER A 185 19.02 -6.14 -4.43
CA SER A 185 18.39 -6.87 -5.55
C SER A 185 19.27 -7.95 -6.18
N LYS A 186 20.60 -7.79 -6.22
CA LYS A 186 21.51 -8.82 -6.76
C LYS A 186 21.46 -10.13 -5.98
N LYS A 187 21.05 -10.08 -4.71
CA LYS A 187 20.96 -11.23 -3.80
C LYS A 187 19.56 -11.83 -3.70
N SER A 188 18.57 -11.29 -4.43
CA SER A 188 17.19 -11.75 -4.35
C SER A 188 16.51 -11.81 -5.71
N VAL A 189 16.24 -13.03 -6.19
CA VAL A 189 15.47 -13.28 -7.42
C VAL A 189 14.08 -12.64 -7.34
N GLY A 190 13.45 -12.66 -6.15
CA GLY A 190 12.14 -12.03 -5.94
C GLY A 190 12.17 -10.53 -6.21
N ILE A 191 13.21 -9.84 -5.73
CA ILE A 191 13.39 -8.40 -5.97
C ILE A 191 13.65 -8.13 -7.45
N GLN A 192 14.50 -8.93 -8.10
CA GLN A 192 14.76 -8.79 -9.55
C GLN A 192 13.49 -8.95 -10.39
N ILE A 193 12.61 -9.89 -10.04
CA ILE A 193 11.30 -10.06 -10.70
C ILE A 193 10.45 -8.80 -10.52
N ILE A 194 10.39 -8.24 -9.31
CA ILE A 194 9.63 -7.01 -9.04
C ILE A 194 10.21 -5.82 -9.81
N ASP A 195 11.52 -5.69 -9.93
CA ASP A 195 12.17 -4.66 -10.73
C ASP A 195 11.79 -4.76 -12.22
N LEU A 196 11.76 -5.97 -12.78
CA LEU A 196 11.30 -6.20 -14.15
C LEU A 196 9.83 -5.82 -14.35
N ILE A 197 8.97 -6.19 -13.40
CA ILE A 197 7.55 -5.85 -13.44
C ILE A 197 7.36 -4.34 -13.31
N SER A 198 8.01 -3.69 -12.34
CA SER A 198 7.92 -2.24 -12.10
C SER A 198 8.41 -1.45 -13.32
N SER A 199 9.56 -1.83 -13.88
CA SER A 199 10.07 -1.26 -15.13
C SER A 199 9.11 -1.49 -16.29
N GLY A 200 8.54 -2.68 -16.41
CA GLY A 200 7.53 -3.00 -17.41
C GLY A 200 6.28 -2.14 -17.29
N VAL A 201 5.73 -1.97 -16.09
CA VAL A 201 4.57 -1.09 -15.85
C VAL A 201 4.91 0.36 -16.23
N ARG A 202 6.05 0.89 -15.76
CA ARG A 202 6.50 2.25 -16.10
C ARG A 202 6.59 2.44 -17.62
N ARG A 203 7.25 1.52 -18.33
CA ARG A 203 7.40 1.59 -19.80
C ARG A 203 6.06 1.52 -20.51
N CYS A 204 5.13 0.69 -20.04
CA CYS A 204 3.79 0.58 -20.61
C CYS A 204 3.00 1.89 -20.44
N LEU A 205 3.01 2.47 -19.23
CA LEU A 205 2.35 3.76 -18.96
C LEU A 205 2.98 4.90 -19.77
N LYS A 206 4.29 4.86 -20.01
CA LYS A 206 5.00 5.82 -20.87
C LYS A 206 4.92 5.52 -22.36
N LYS A 207 4.25 4.43 -22.75
CA LYS A 207 4.08 4.02 -24.14
C LYS A 207 5.41 3.64 -24.83
N GLU A 208 6.37 3.11 -24.08
CA GLU A 208 7.75 2.81 -24.51
C GLU A 208 7.96 1.34 -25.00
N PHE A 209 6.89 0.56 -25.18
CA PHE A 209 6.98 -0.74 -25.88
C PHE A 209 6.67 -0.61 -27.37
N HIS A 210 7.32 -1.47 -28.16
CA HIS A 210 6.96 -1.64 -29.58
C HIS A 210 5.50 -2.10 -29.74
N ASP A 211 5.03 -2.96 -28.83
CA ASP A 211 3.64 -3.41 -28.73
C ASP A 211 3.13 -3.19 -27.30
N ASN A 212 2.63 -1.97 -27.01
CA ASN A 212 2.05 -1.64 -25.71
C ASN A 212 0.75 -2.39 -25.42
N HIS A 213 -0.02 -2.75 -26.45
CA HIS A 213 -1.29 -3.44 -26.27
C HIS A 213 -1.04 -4.84 -25.67
N THR A 214 -0.13 -5.61 -26.26
CA THR A 214 0.27 -6.92 -25.72
C THR A 214 0.94 -6.76 -24.35
N ALA A 215 1.80 -5.75 -24.16
CA ALA A 215 2.44 -5.49 -22.87
C ALA A 215 1.39 -5.24 -21.76
N ALA A 216 0.37 -4.41 -22.03
CA ALA A 216 -0.71 -4.12 -21.08
C ALA A 216 -1.49 -5.37 -20.69
N ILE A 217 -1.82 -6.25 -21.66
CA ILE A 217 -2.49 -7.52 -21.39
C ILE A 217 -1.63 -8.43 -20.50
N LEU A 218 -0.34 -8.59 -20.84
CA LEU A 218 0.58 -9.46 -20.10
C LEU A 218 0.82 -8.95 -18.67
N LEU A 219 1.01 -7.64 -18.49
CA LEU A 219 1.15 -7.02 -17.18
C LEU A 219 -0.13 -7.14 -16.36
N GLY A 220 -1.28 -6.86 -16.97
CA GLY A 220 -2.59 -7.02 -16.32
C GLY A 220 -2.78 -8.41 -15.75
N ASN A 221 -2.44 -9.47 -16.50
CA ASN A 221 -2.54 -10.86 -16.06
C ASN A 221 -1.75 -11.20 -14.79
N LEU A 222 -0.74 -10.40 -14.43
CA LEU A 222 0.06 -10.57 -13.22
C LEU A 222 -0.57 -9.87 -12.00
N MET A 223 -1.55 -8.98 -12.20
CA MET A 223 -2.09 -8.12 -11.15
C MET A 223 -3.42 -8.62 -10.57
N ILE A 224 -3.80 -8.04 -9.42
CA ILE A 224 -5.12 -8.20 -8.80
C ILE A 224 -5.94 -6.93 -9.05
N GLN A 225 -7.20 -7.13 -9.44
CA GLN A 225 -8.17 -6.07 -9.64
C GLN A 225 -8.38 -5.22 -8.39
N GLY A 226 -8.64 -3.92 -8.55
CA GLY A 226 -9.07 -3.06 -7.46
C GLY A 226 -10.51 -3.36 -7.01
N LYS A 227 -10.86 -2.86 -5.81
CA LYS A 227 -12.23 -2.91 -5.27
C LYS A 227 -13.23 -2.31 -6.27
N HIS A 228 -14.42 -2.89 -6.40
CA HIS A 228 -15.47 -2.45 -7.35
C HIS A 228 -15.03 -2.41 -8.82
N ASN A 229 -14.28 -3.41 -9.28
CA ASN A 229 -13.75 -3.49 -10.65
C ASN A 229 -12.86 -2.32 -11.08
N LYS A 230 -12.29 -1.58 -10.11
CA LYS A 230 -11.35 -0.50 -10.38
C LYS A 230 -10.01 -1.02 -10.91
N SER A 231 -9.20 -0.07 -11.41
CA SER A 231 -7.84 -0.30 -11.88
C SER A 231 -7.02 -1.21 -10.96
N PRO A 232 -6.26 -2.17 -11.51
CA PRO A 232 -5.28 -2.92 -10.73
C PRO A 232 -4.09 -2.06 -10.28
N ILE A 233 -3.87 -0.91 -10.94
CA ILE A 233 -2.89 0.12 -10.56
C ILE A 233 -3.60 1.21 -9.75
N HIS A 234 -3.08 1.53 -8.57
CA HIS A 234 -3.52 2.69 -7.79
C HIS A 234 -2.74 3.93 -8.27
N PHE A 235 -3.44 4.91 -8.82
CA PHE A 235 -2.83 6.18 -9.22
C PHE A 235 -2.94 7.21 -8.11
N ILE A 236 -1.82 7.83 -7.75
CA ILE A 236 -1.76 8.90 -6.75
C ILE A 236 -1.51 10.22 -7.49
N SER A 237 -2.33 11.23 -7.17
CA SER A 237 -2.12 12.62 -7.57
C SER A 237 -2.12 13.53 -6.32
N PHE A 238 -1.38 14.63 -6.39
CA PHE A 238 -1.42 15.72 -5.41
C PHE A 238 -2.17 16.97 -5.94
N SER A 239 -2.71 16.90 -7.16
CA SER A 239 -3.56 17.95 -7.71
C SER A 239 -5.02 17.74 -7.27
N ASP A 240 -5.69 18.83 -6.88
CA ASP A 240 -7.13 18.84 -6.58
C ASP A 240 -8.00 18.72 -7.85
N GLU A 241 -7.38 18.71 -9.03
CA GLU A 241 -8.09 18.61 -10.29
C GLU A 241 -8.72 17.22 -10.47
N SER A 242 -10.05 17.23 -10.48
CA SER A 242 -10.93 16.09 -10.73
C SER A 242 -10.98 15.67 -12.20
N GLU A 243 -10.14 16.25 -13.06
CA GLU A 243 -9.98 15.90 -14.46
C GLU A 243 -9.08 14.67 -14.62
N GLY A 244 -9.39 13.85 -15.63
CA GLY A 244 -8.89 12.48 -15.78
C GLY A 244 -7.41 12.32 -15.44
N VAL A 245 -7.13 11.51 -14.40
CA VAL A 245 -5.79 11.19 -13.88
C VAL A 245 -4.83 10.66 -14.96
N LEU A 246 -5.34 10.29 -16.14
CA LEU A 246 -4.61 9.69 -17.25
C LEU A 246 -5.05 10.29 -18.58
N ASP A 247 -4.11 10.49 -19.51
CA ASP A 247 -4.43 10.77 -20.91
C ASP A 247 -5.18 9.60 -21.57
N ASP A 248 -5.93 9.88 -22.64
CA ASP A 248 -6.81 8.91 -23.30
C ASP A 248 -6.10 7.61 -23.69
N LEU A 249 -4.87 7.71 -24.22
CA LEU A 249 -4.09 6.54 -24.64
C LEU A 249 -3.62 5.70 -23.44
N THR A 250 -3.13 6.35 -22.38
CA THR A 250 -2.76 5.65 -21.15
C THR A 250 -3.98 4.99 -20.50
N SER A 251 -5.14 5.67 -20.55
CA SER A 251 -6.43 5.13 -20.09
C SER A 251 -6.83 3.86 -20.86
N GLU A 252 -6.58 3.79 -22.17
CA GLU A 252 -6.82 2.59 -22.97
C GLU A 252 -5.98 1.38 -22.49
N TYR A 253 -4.68 1.57 -22.27
CA TYR A 253 -3.81 0.49 -21.78
C TYR A 253 -4.20 0.04 -20.36
N VAL A 254 -4.60 0.98 -19.50
CA VAL A 254 -5.11 0.64 -18.17
C VAL A 254 -6.42 -0.15 -18.25
N LYS A 255 -7.33 0.18 -19.19
CA LYS A 255 -8.55 -0.61 -19.43
C LYS A 255 -8.22 -2.05 -19.86
N LEU A 256 -7.18 -2.25 -20.67
CA LEU A 256 -6.69 -3.60 -21.00
C LEU A 256 -6.17 -4.32 -19.76
N MET A 257 -5.39 -3.65 -18.91
CA MET A 257 -4.94 -4.24 -17.64
C MET A 257 -6.12 -4.62 -16.74
N ILE A 258 -7.15 -3.77 -16.63
CA ILE A 258 -8.39 -4.07 -15.88
C ILE A 258 -9.06 -5.32 -16.42
N LYS A 259 -9.22 -5.43 -17.74
CA LYS A 259 -9.90 -6.56 -18.38
C LYS A 259 -9.17 -7.89 -18.16
N HIS A 260 -7.85 -7.86 -18.01
CA HIS A 260 -7.01 -9.07 -17.94
C HIS A 260 -6.47 -9.39 -16.54
N CYS A 261 -6.63 -8.49 -15.56
CA CYS A 261 -6.23 -8.76 -14.19
C CYS A 261 -7.06 -9.85 -13.52
N LYS A 262 -6.54 -10.41 -12.42
CA LYS A 262 -7.26 -11.42 -11.66
C LYS A 262 -8.34 -10.74 -10.81
N PRO A 263 -9.58 -11.24 -10.83
CA PRO A 263 -10.63 -10.68 -10.01
C PRO A 263 -10.27 -10.87 -8.54
N MET A 264 -10.47 -9.82 -7.74
CA MET A 264 -10.15 -9.84 -6.31
C MET A 264 -10.94 -10.94 -5.60
N ILE A 265 -12.25 -10.98 -5.85
CA ILE A 265 -13.15 -12.04 -5.39
C ILE A 265 -13.23 -13.14 -6.42
N SER A 266 -13.29 -14.40 -5.99
CA SER A 266 -13.48 -15.51 -6.93
C SER A 266 -14.95 -15.54 -7.35
N ASN A 267 -15.23 -15.62 -8.66
CA ASN A 267 -16.58 -15.84 -9.17
C ASN A 267 -17.01 -17.31 -9.07
N THR A 268 -16.41 -18.09 -8.18
CA THR A 268 -16.84 -19.47 -7.94
C THR A 268 -18.15 -19.37 -7.19
N SER A 269 -19.25 -19.62 -7.88
CA SER A 269 -20.58 -19.73 -7.29
C SER A 269 -20.53 -20.61 -6.05
N ILE A 270 -21.16 -20.13 -4.98
CA ILE A 270 -21.63 -20.96 -3.87
C ILE A 270 -22.56 -22.02 -4.43
#